data_AF-A0A397GL59-F1
#
_entry.id   AF-A0A397GL59-F1
#
_cell.length_a   1.000
_cell.length_b   1.000
_cell.length_c   1.000
_cell.angle_alpha   90.00
_cell.angle_beta   90.00
_cell.angle_gamma   90.00
#
_symmetry.space_group_name_H-M   'P 1'
#
loop_
_entity.id
_entity.type
_entity.pdbx_description
1 polymer ?
#
loop_
_entity_poly.entity_id
_entity_poly.type
_entity_poly.pdbx_seq_one_letter_code
_entity_poly.pdbx_strand_id
1 'polypeptide(L)'
;MKRFKTFKTFDIINIINIISIINLLVIINISVDAAAAAVDYNNYNNIIECNGDSDICDLYFYQVTFAGTHNSAAYNLKYDCNILAESCFLKANSNSCNQQYETCKQNRTTSCDIQTNLFKNWNPNYLHWTSDLFNSICKTSDVLCAAWYTICQKARNSCELLRDVCENEVPDQVLKCLWENNDGYPIKRQLEDGIRFLDLDTCQVGNESVVFCHGMGLSRALGADLDSIFLDIKEFMEDNPNEILNLGFGDYDGLDAPFVANFIQNKLEYHFVNGSGYSLMLQAKGGDDGSFEWPTLREMIEINQRIIIWFGPLYGWLGPLNNTRKDWVHNIESHYVSSYTYTAGDLTAQQLNDSFTKWSDNSQNIIADDLKNFGHIRWQTIDNTVGLELPGLEKSLKHKQSPGMLCLKDLANKINYNLLDYFFDIFKDKFPYIFKVSLDFYPQSNLFEVVKKLNQLNVQKFKIN
;
A
#
# COMPACT_ATOMS: atom_id res chain seq x y z
N MET A 1 -84.17 46.23 20.37
CA MET A 1 -84.03 46.38 21.83
C MET A 1 -83.00 45.38 22.37
N LYS A 2 -81.69 45.72 22.36
CA LYS A 2 -80.65 45.25 23.30
C LYS A 2 -79.30 45.93 22.98
N ARG A 3 -78.75 46.51 24.05
CA ARG A 3 -77.63 47.46 24.24
C ARG A 3 -76.34 47.26 23.42
N PHE A 4 -75.86 48.35 22.81
CA PHE A 4 -74.45 48.58 22.47
C PHE A 4 -73.63 48.81 23.75
N LYS A 5 -72.50 48.11 23.91
CA LYS A 5 -71.46 48.40 24.92
C LYS A 5 -70.37 49.27 24.28
N THR A 6 -70.12 50.39 24.93
CA THR A 6 -69.00 51.32 24.71
C THR A 6 -67.64 50.64 24.89
N PHE A 7 -66.77 50.74 23.89
CA PHE A 7 -65.33 50.45 24.02
C PHE A 7 -64.64 51.63 24.72
N LYS A 8 -63.95 51.35 25.83
CA LYS A 8 -63.04 52.29 26.49
C LYS A 8 -61.79 52.44 25.64
N THR A 9 -61.41 53.69 25.38
CA THR A 9 -60.07 54.11 24.96
C THR A 9 -59.05 53.56 25.96
N PHE A 10 -58.27 52.57 25.52
CA PHE A 10 -57.09 52.10 26.22
C PHE A 10 -55.95 53.10 25.98
N ASP A 11 -55.26 53.46 27.06
CA ASP A 11 -54.20 54.46 27.10
C ASP A 11 -53.05 54.14 26.14
N ILE A 12 -53.02 54.87 25.01
CA ILE A 12 -51.96 54.83 23.99
C ILE A 12 -50.60 55.23 24.58
N ILE A 13 -50.58 55.95 25.70
CA ILE A 13 -49.35 56.45 26.34
C ILE A 13 -48.52 55.31 26.97
N ASN A 14 -49.14 54.23 27.44
CA ASN A 14 -48.41 53.09 28.03
C ASN A 14 -47.75 52.20 26.97
N ILE A 15 -48.28 52.16 25.74
CA ILE A 15 -47.71 51.33 24.66
C ILE A 15 -46.44 51.97 24.10
N ILE A 16 -46.37 53.30 24.02
CA ILE A 16 -45.19 54.01 23.51
C ILE A 16 -43.99 53.85 24.46
N ASN A 17 -44.21 53.88 25.78
CA ASN A 17 -43.13 53.68 26.76
C ASN A 17 -42.59 52.24 26.75
N ILE A 18 -43.44 51.23 26.53
CA ILE A 18 -43.00 49.83 26.45
C ILE A 18 -42.19 49.58 25.18
N ILE A 19 -42.59 50.14 24.04
CA ILE A 19 -41.85 50.00 22.77
C ILE A 19 -40.48 50.69 22.86
N SER A 20 -40.39 51.84 23.54
CA SER A 20 -39.12 52.56 23.70
C SER A 20 -38.14 51.82 24.63
N ILE A 21 -38.63 51.12 25.65
CA ILE A 21 -37.79 50.30 26.55
C ILE A 21 -37.33 49.01 25.85
N ILE A 22 -38.20 48.38 25.04
CA ILE A 22 -37.82 47.18 24.27
C ILE A 22 -36.76 47.54 23.21
N ASN A 23 -36.90 48.67 22.51
CA ASN A 23 -35.88 49.11 21.55
C ASN A 23 -34.55 49.45 22.23
N LEU A 24 -34.57 50.02 23.44
CA LEU A 24 -33.34 50.29 24.20
C LEU A 24 -32.65 49.01 24.66
N LEU A 25 -33.42 47.99 25.12
CA LEU A 25 -32.88 46.69 25.51
C LEU A 25 -32.32 45.89 24.33
N VAL A 26 -32.94 45.98 23.15
CA VAL A 26 -32.44 45.35 21.92
C VAL A 26 -31.15 46.02 21.45
N ILE A 27 -31.06 47.35 21.50
CA ILE A 27 -29.83 48.08 21.14
C ILE A 27 -28.70 47.79 22.13
N ILE A 28 -29.00 47.69 23.44
CA ILE A 28 -27.99 47.34 24.45
C ILE A 28 -27.48 45.90 24.24
N ASN A 29 -28.35 44.91 23.99
CA ASN A 29 -27.90 43.55 23.70
C ASN A 29 -27.04 43.45 22.43
N ILE A 30 -27.40 44.15 21.35
CA ILE A 30 -26.60 44.16 20.12
C ILE A 30 -25.23 44.83 20.35
N SER A 31 -25.14 45.83 21.22
CA SER A 31 -23.86 46.50 21.54
C SER A 31 -22.96 45.69 22.48
N VAL A 32 -23.52 44.84 23.35
CA VAL A 32 -22.72 43.97 24.25
C VAL A 32 -22.19 42.75 23.49
N ASP A 33 -22.94 42.21 22.52
CA ASP A 33 -22.44 41.16 21.63
C ASP A 33 -21.38 41.70 20.65
N ALA A 34 -21.53 42.94 20.15
CA ALA A 34 -20.52 43.56 19.28
C ALA A 34 -19.23 43.93 20.01
N ALA A 35 -19.30 44.30 21.30
CA ALA A 35 -18.11 44.57 22.12
C ALA A 35 -17.43 43.28 22.62
N ALA A 36 -18.19 42.20 22.88
CA ALA A 36 -17.63 40.88 23.16
C ALA A 36 -17.01 40.23 21.91
N ALA A 37 -17.53 40.50 20.72
CA ALA A 37 -16.97 40.03 19.45
C ALA A 37 -15.72 40.82 18.99
N ALA A 38 -15.49 42.02 19.51
CA ALA A 38 -14.34 42.86 19.14
C ALA A 38 -13.12 42.72 20.08
N VAL A 39 -13.24 41.97 21.18
CA VAL A 39 -12.16 41.75 22.16
C VAL A 39 -11.39 40.44 21.94
N ASP A 40 -11.77 39.62 20.96
CA ASP A 40 -11.08 38.34 20.66
C ASP A 40 -10.58 38.19 19.22
N TYR A 41 -10.48 39.30 18.46
CA TYR A 41 -9.97 39.26 17.08
C TYR A 41 -8.42 39.28 17.00
N ASN A 42 -7.74 39.51 18.14
CA ASN A 42 -6.28 39.61 18.20
C ASN A 42 -5.61 38.51 19.06
N ASN A 43 -6.36 37.50 19.54
CA ASN A 43 -5.80 36.54 20.51
C ASN A 43 -6.15 35.05 20.31
N TYR A 44 -6.88 34.70 19.24
CA TYR A 44 -6.93 33.33 18.72
C TYR A 44 -6.35 33.30 17.31
N ASN A 45 -5.02 33.50 17.21
CA ASN A 45 -4.29 32.71 16.24
C ASN A 45 -4.52 31.26 16.69
N ASN A 46 -5.57 30.61 16.18
CA ASN A 46 -5.75 29.18 16.33
C ASN A 46 -4.44 28.57 15.85
N ILE A 47 -3.64 28.13 16.80
CA ILE A 47 -2.36 27.49 16.51
C ILE A 47 -2.77 26.23 15.75
N ILE A 48 -2.63 26.26 14.43
CA ILE A 48 -2.85 25.09 13.60
C ILE A 48 -1.79 24.08 14.04
N GLU A 49 -2.24 22.90 14.44
CA GLU A 49 -1.39 21.75 14.70
C GLU A 49 -1.33 20.93 13.42
N CYS A 50 -0.13 20.65 12.90
CA CYS A 50 0.06 19.81 11.73
C CYS A 50 0.51 18.44 12.23
N ASN A 51 -0.26 17.39 11.95
CA ASN A 51 -0.05 16.07 12.56
C ASN A 51 0.07 16.11 14.10
N GLY A 52 -0.70 16.97 14.75
CA GLY A 52 -0.71 17.14 16.22
C GLY A 52 0.47 17.94 16.79
N ASP A 53 1.29 18.56 15.95
CA ASP A 53 2.41 19.42 16.39
C ASP A 53 2.41 20.75 15.62
N SER A 54 2.27 21.86 16.33
CA SER A 54 2.29 23.20 15.74
C SER A 54 3.67 23.64 15.26
N ASP A 55 4.73 23.09 15.87
CA ASP A 55 6.09 23.52 15.58
C ASP A 55 6.54 23.04 14.21
N ILE A 56 5.94 21.98 13.65
CA ILE A 56 6.29 21.47 12.32
C ILE A 56 5.48 22.08 11.17
N CYS A 57 4.46 22.90 11.45
CA CYS A 57 3.57 23.41 10.40
C CYS A 57 4.27 24.25 9.33
N ASP A 58 5.26 25.04 9.74
CA ASP A 58 5.99 25.93 8.83
C ASP A 58 7.23 25.26 8.22
N LEU A 59 7.47 23.98 8.54
CA LEU A 59 8.49 23.19 7.87
C LEU A 59 7.98 22.75 6.50
N TYR A 60 8.88 22.75 5.52
CA TYR A 60 8.61 22.10 4.24
C TYR A 60 8.37 20.62 4.45
N PHE A 61 7.51 20.03 3.63
CA PHE A 61 7.11 18.64 3.75
C PHE A 61 8.30 17.67 3.89
N TYR A 62 9.37 17.86 3.11
CA TYR A 62 10.56 17.01 3.17
C TYR A 62 11.42 17.21 4.42
N GLN A 63 11.20 18.29 5.18
CA GLN A 63 11.91 18.57 6.43
C GLN A 63 11.21 17.93 7.64
N VAL A 64 10.06 17.27 7.45
CA VAL A 64 9.32 16.59 8.52
C VAL A 64 9.63 15.10 8.49
N THR A 65 9.86 14.54 9.68
CA THR A 65 9.97 13.10 9.91
C THR A 65 8.57 12.53 10.16
N PHE A 66 8.19 11.51 9.40
CA PHE A 66 6.92 10.79 9.56
C PHE A 66 7.13 9.43 10.23
N ALA A 67 6.26 9.08 11.18
CA ALA A 67 6.15 7.73 11.71
C ALA A 67 5.48 6.84 10.66
N GLY A 68 6.10 5.70 10.35
CA GLY A 68 5.63 4.78 9.32
C GLY A 68 5.55 3.33 9.76
N THR A 69 4.84 2.53 8.96
CA THR A 69 4.79 1.07 9.09
C THR A 69 5.12 0.43 7.75
N HIS A 70 5.88 -0.66 7.78
CA HIS A 70 6.07 -1.53 6.63
C HIS A 70 4.84 -2.42 6.46
N ASN A 71 4.45 -2.61 5.20
CA ASN A 71 3.33 -3.47 4.81
C ASN A 71 2.11 -3.18 5.70
N SER A 72 1.72 -1.91 5.75
CA SER A 72 0.73 -1.37 6.67
C SER A 72 -0.60 -2.11 6.58
N ALA A 73 -0.94 -2.62 5.39
CA ALA A 73 -2.15 -3.41 5.15
C ALA A 73 -1.96 -4.94 5.28
N ALA A 74 -0.80 -5.41 5.74
CA ALA A 74 -0.49 -6.82 6.01
C ALA A 74 -1.01 -7.27 7.38
N TYR A 75 -2.32 -7.47 7.46
CA TYR A 75 -3.04 -8.04 8.60
C TYR A 75 -4.27 -8.80 8.11
N ASN A 76 -4.76 -9.77 8.90
CA ASN A 76 -5.85 -10.67 8.50
C ASN A 76 -5.60 -11.34 7.14
N LEU A 77 -4.35 -11.74 6.90
CA LEU A 77 -3.91 -12.26 5.61
C LEU A 77 -4.37 -13.71 5.41
N LYS A 78 -4.59 -14.07 4.15
CA LYS A 78 -4.85 -15.45 3.72
C LYS A 78 -3.77 -15.88 2.75
N TYR A 79 -3.15 -17.02 3.02
CA TYR A 79 -2.17 -17.57 2.10
C TYR A 79 -2.82 -17.84 0.73
N ASP A 80 -2.12 -17.48 -0.34
CA ASP A 80 -2.66 -17.69 -1.68
C ASP A 80 -2.47 -19.14 -2.13
N CYS A 81 -3.45 -19.98 -1.84
CA CYS A 81 -3.45 -21.36 -2.29
C CYS A 81 -3.70 -21.49 -3.81
N ASN A 82 -4.23 -20.47 -4.48
CA ASN A 82 -4.46 -20.51 -5.93
C ASN A 82 -3.13 -20.42 -6.68
N ILE A 83 -2.21 -19.54 -6.28
CA ILE A 83 -0.91 -19.46 -6.96
C ILE A 83 -0.08 -20.75 -6.79
N LEU A 84 -0.22 -21.44 -5.66
CA LEU A 84 0.37 -22.76 -5.45
C LEU A 84 -0.20 -23.80 -6.44
N ALA A 85 -1.53 -23.81 -6.60
CA ALA A 85 -2.20 -24.69 -7.54
C ALA A 85 -1.85 -24.36 -9.00
N GLU A 86 -1.79 -23.08 -9.36
CA GLU A 86 -1.40 -22.60 -10.68
C GLU A 86 0.04 -22.97 -11.02
N SER A 87 0.98 -22.81 -10.08
CA SER A 87 2.35 -23.28 -10.26
C SER A 87 2.42 -24.78 -10.47
N CYS A 88 1.59 -25.55 -9.75
CA CYS A 88 1.43 -27.00 -9.96
C CYS A 88 0.88 -27.31 -11.36
N PHE A 89 -0.18 -26.63 -11.80
CA PHE A 89 -0.77 -26.81 -13.13
C PHE A 89 0.22 -26.50 -14.25
N LEU A 90 1.01 -25.43 -14.12
CA LEU A 90 2.03 -25.03 -15.07
C LEU A 90 3.15 -26.08 -15.16
N LYS A 91 3.67 -26.55 -14.01
CA LYS A 91 4.73 -27.58 -13.96
C LYS A 91 4.25 -28.94 -14.49
N ALA A 92 2.99 -29.29 -14.22
CA ALA A 92 2.38 -30.52 -14.71
C ALA A 92 1.89 -30.40 -16.16
N ASN A 93 1.93 -29.20 -16.76
CA ASN A 93 1.30 -28.87 -18.03
C ASN A 93 -0.17 -29.35 -18.09
N SER A 94 -0.91 -29.19 -16.99
CA SER A 94 -2.26 -29.78 -16.84
C SER A 94 -3.40 -28.76 -16.98
N ASN A 95 -3.08 -27.48 -17.21
CA ASN A 95 -4.05 -26.43 -17.54
C ASN A 95 -4.71 -26.62 -18.92
N SER A 96 -4.15 -27.47 -19.79
CA SER A 96 -4.54 -27.61 -21.19
C SER A 96 -4.86 -29.06 -21.58
N CYS A 97 -5.24 -29.93 -20.64
CA CYS A 97 -5.49 -31.36 -20.91
C CYS A 97 -6.43 -31.62 -22.10
N ASN A 98 -7.52 -30.85 -22.22
CA ASN A 98 -8.44 -30.95 -23.36
C ASN A 98 -7.77 -30.52 -24.67
N GLN A 99 -7.02 -29.42 -24.68
CA GLN A 99 -6.32 -28.94 -25.87
C GLN A 99 -5.22 -29.92 -26.30
N GLN A 100 -4.49 -30.50 -25.35
CA GLN A 100 -3.49 -31.54 -25.61
C GLN A 100 -4.12 -32.81 -26.18
N TYR A 101 -5.28 -33.20 -25.66
CA TYR A 101 -6.04 -34.33 -26.18
C TYR A 101 -6.48 -34.09 -27.65
N GLU A 102 -7.05 -32.93 -27.95
CA GLU A 102 -7.44 -32.59 -29.32
C GLU A 102 -6.23 -32.44 -30.26
N THR A 103 -5.14 -31.85 -29.78
CA THR A 103 -3.86 -31.77 -30.54
C THR A 103 -3.31 -33.17 -30.82
N CYS A 104 -3.38 -34.09 -29.85
CA CYS A 104 -2.97 -35.49 -30.02
C CYS A 104 -3.81 -36.17 -31.12
N LYS A 105 -5.13 -36.00 -31.08
CA LYS A 105 -6.04 -36.55 -32.11
C LYS A 105 -5.76 -35.98 -33.49
N GLN A 106 -5.53 -34.68 -33.60
CA GLN A 106 -5.21 -34.02 -34.86
C GLN A 106 -3.88 -34.50 -35.45
N ASN A 107 -2.82 -34.55 -34.63
CA ASN A 107 -1.50 -35.04 -35.05
C ASN A 107 -1.56 -36.52 -35.48
N ARG A 108 -2.31 -37.34 -34.74
CA ARG A 108 -2.52 -38.75 -35.08
C ARG A 108 -3.27 -38.90 -36.41
N THR A 109 -4.38 -38.17 -36.58
CA THR A 109 -5.16 -38.15 -37.83
C THR A 109 -4.28 -37.82 -39.02
N THR A 110 -3.43 -36.79 -38.86
CA THR A 110 -2.47 -36.36 -39.89
C THR A 110 -1.45 -37.46 -40.20
N SER A 111 -0.90 -38.13 -39.19
CA SER A 111 0.04 -39.24 -39.38
C SER A 111 -0.59 -40.44 -40.09
N CYS A 112 -1.83 -40.82 -39.71
CA CYS A 112 -2.58 -41.89 -40.36
C CYS A 112 -2.82 -41.57 -41.84
N ASP A 113 -3.18 -40.32 -42.17
CA ASP A 113 -3.39 -39.88 -43.55
C ASP A 113 -2.09 -39.94 -44.37
N ILE A 114 -0.97 -39.49 -43.82
CA ILE A 114 0.35 -39.58 -44.47
C ILE A 114 0.72 -41.03 -44.79
N GLN A 115 0.60 -41.93 -43.80
CA GLN A 115 0.94 -43.35 -43.99
C GLN A 115 0.02 -44.03 -45.00
N THR A 116 -1.28 -43.69 -44.96
CA THR A 116 -2.26 -44.19 -45.93
C THR A 116 -1.90 -43.76 -47.35
N ASN A 117 -1.54 -42.50 -47.55
CA ASN A 117 -1.13 -41.98 -48.85
C ASN A 117 0.17 -42.64 -49.35
N LEU A 118 1.17 -42.82 -48.47
CA LEU A 118 2.39 -43.54 -48.82
C LEU A 118 2.10 -44.98 -49.25
N PHE A 119 1.24 -45.69 -48.51
CA PHE A 119 0.85 -47.06 -48.88
C PHE A 119 0.13 -47.09 -50.23
N LYS A 120 -0.82 -46.18 -50.48
CA LYS A 120 -1.53 -46.09 -51.76
C LYS A 120 -0.58 -45.81 -52.93
N ASN A 121 0.45 -44.99 -52.71
CA ASN A 121 1.46 -44.69 -53.73
C ASN A 121 2.35 -45.91 -54.06
N TRP A 122 2.58 -46.79 -53.09
CA TRP A 122 3.43 -47.99 -53.27
C TRP A 122 2.67 -49.21 -53.77
N ASN A 123 1.34 -49.19 -53.79
CA ASN A 123 0.51 -50.36 -54.07
C ASN A 123 -0.47 -50.11 -55.23
N PRO A 124 -0.78 -51.14 -56.03
CA PRO A 124 -1.78 -51.05 -57.09
C PRO A 124 -3.19 -50.75 -56.54
N ASN A 125 -4.02 -50.09 -57.35
CA ASN A 125 -5.35 -49.58 -56.94
C ASN A 125 -6.26 -50.63 -56.29
N TYR A 126 -6.18 -51.91 -56.68
CA TYR A 126 -7.00 -52.97 -56.10
C TYR A 126 -6.66 -53.28 -54.63
N LEU A 127 -5.55 -52.76 -54.09
CA LEU A 127 -5.16 -52.86 -52.68
C LEU A 127 -5.48 -51.61 -51.86
N HIS A 128 -5.92 -50.51 -52.46
CA HIS A 128 -6.16 -49.24 -51.76
C HIS A 128 -7.21 -49.35 -50.64
N TRP A 129 -8.16 -50.28 -50.76
CA TRP A 129 -9.16 -50.54 -49.71
C TRP A 129 -8.53 -51.00 -48.39
N THR A 130 -7.38 -51.71 -48.44
CA THR A 130 -6.65 -52.11 -47.22
C THR A 130 -6.02 -50.90 -46.53
N SER A 131 -5.58 -49.91 -47.31
CA SER A 131 -5.07 -48.62 -46.82
C SER A 131 -6.17 -47.80 -46.19
N ASP A 132 -7.36 -47.77 -46.79
CA ASP A 132 -8.53 -47.06 -46.23
C ASP A 132 -9.02 -47.71 -44.93
N LEU A 133 -9.01 -49.04 -44.87
CA LEU A 133 -9.29 -49.79 -43.64
C LEU A 133 -8.23 -49.50 -42.56
N PHE A 134 -6.94 -49.50 -42.92
CA PHE A 134 -5.88 -49.08 -42.00
C PHE A 134 -6.08 -47.66 -41.51
N ASN A 135 -6.42 -46.70 -42.38
CA ASN A 135 -6.67 -45.31 -42.00
C ASN A 135 -7.82 -45.22 -40.99
N SER A 136 -8.92 -45.94 -41.25
CA SER A 136 -10.07 -45.98 -40.37
C SER A 136 -9.72 -46.56 -39.00
N ILE A 137 -8.96 -47.66 -38.94
CA ILE A 137 -8.50 -48.27 -37.67
C ILE A 137 -7.50 -47.36 -36.96
N CYS A 138 -6.58 -46.75 -37.70
CA CYS A 138 -5.55 -45.85 -37.18
C CYS A 138 -6.18 -44.61 -36.52
N LYS A 139 -7.18 -44.00 -37.17
CA LYS A 139 -7.94 -42.85 -36.68
C LYS A 139 -8.90 -43.16 -35.53
N THR A 140 -9.41 -44.39 -35.42
CA THR A 140 -10.34 -44.78 -34.35
C THR A 140 -9.63 -45.22 -33.06
N SER A 141 -8.35 -45.56 -33.13
CA SER A 141 -7.55 -45.95 -31.97
C SER A 141 -7.06 -44.74 -31.16
N ASP A 142 -7.98 -44.02 -30.50
CA ASP A 142 -7.67 -42.88 -29.62
C ASP A 142 -7.10 -43.28 -28.24
N VAL A 143 -6.82 -44.57 -28.02
CA VAL A 143 -6.41 -45.13 -26.72
C VAL A 143 -5.22 -44.39 -26.11
N LEU A 144 -4.19 -44.04 -26.90
CA LEU A 144 -3.03 -43.31 -26.38
C LEU A 144 -3.37 -41.86 -26.00
N CYS A 145 -4.18 -41.17 -26.81
CA CYS A 145 -4.62 -39.82 -26.49
C CYS A 145 -5.54 -39.82 -25.26
N ALA A 146 -6.44 -40.79 -25.14
CA ALA A 146 -7.34 -40.95 -23.98
C ALA A 146 -6.56 -41.35 -22.69
N ALA A 147 -5.55 -42.19 -22.81
CA ALA A 147 -4.65 -42.52 -21.71
C ALA A 147 -3.86 -41.29 -21.23
N TRP A 148 -3.30 -40.51 -22.16
CA TRP A 148 -2.64 -39.25 -21.84
C TRP A 148 -3.60 -38.26 -21.16
N TYR A 149 -4.79 -38.09 -21.72
CA TYR A 149 -5.83 -37.26 -21.13
C TYR A 149 -6.16 -37.67 -19.69
N THR A 150 -6.29 -38.97 -19.43
CA THR A 150 -6.53 -39.49 -18.08
C THR A 150 -5.38 -39.18 -17.12
N ILE A 151 -4.12 -39.32 -17.56
CA ILE A 151 -2.94 -38.97 -16.76
C ILE A 151 -2.92 -37.47 -16.46
N CYS A 152 -3.17 -36.64 -17.48
CA CYS A 152 -3.23 -35.19 -17.35
C CYS A 152 -4.32 -34.76 -16.35
N GLN A 153 -5.52 -35.36 -16.43
CA GLN A 153 -6.61 -35.08 -15.50
C GLN A 153 -6.30 -35.54 -14.07
N LYS A 154 -5.60 -36.67 -13.89
CA LYS A 154 -5.13 -37.07 -12.55
C LYS A 154 -4.15 -36.06 -11.97
N ALA A 155 -3.20 -35.56 -12.77
CA ALA A 155 -2.27 -34.52 -12.33
C ALA A 155 -3.00 -33.22 -11.96
N ARG A 156 -3.99 -32.81 -12.76
CA ARG A 156 -4.88 -31.68 -12.44
C ARG A 156 -5.58 -31.89 -11.09
N ASN A 157 -6.22 -33.04 -10.88
CA ASN A 157 -6.90 -33.35 -9.62
C ASN A 157 -5.95 -33.33 -8.42
N SER A 158 -4.68 -33.73 -8.59
CA SER A 158 -3.67 -33.62 -7.54
C SER A 158 -3.30 -32.17 -7.20
N CYS A 159 -3.24 -31.28 -8.21
CA CYS A 159 -3.02 -29.85 -7.98
C CYS A 159 -4.24 -29.18 -7.32
N GLU A 160 -5.46 -29.58 -7.69
CA GLU A 160 -6.69 -29.12 -7.01
C GLU A 160 -6.70 -29.60 -5.55
N LEU A 161 -6.36 -30.87 -5.29
CA LEU A 161 -6.21 -31.38 -3.92
C LEU A 161 -5.15 -30.60 -3.13
N LEU A 162 -4.04 -30.22 -3.75
CA LEU A 162 -3.00 -29.41 -3.09
C LEU A 162 -3.54 -28.04 -2.66
N ARG A 163 -4.39 -27.40 -3.50
CA ARG A 163 -5.09 -26.17 -3.12
C ARG A 163 -5.99 -26.40 -1.91
N ASP A 164 -6.84 -27.42 -1.97
CA ASP A 164 -7.81 -27.70 -0.91
C ASP A 164 -7.09 -28.04 0.41
N VAL A 165 -6.00 -28.80 0.35
CA VAL A 165 -5.14 -29.07 1.52
C VAL A 165 -4.53 -27.78 2.04
N CYS A 166 -4.00 -26.92 1.16
CA CYS A 166 -3.44 -25.64 1.54
C CYS A 166 -4.46 -24.75 2.28
N GLU A 167 -5.69 -24.66 1.79
CA GLU A 167 -6.75 -23.85 2.40
C GLU A 167 -7.16 -24.33 3.79
N ASN A 168 -7.03 -25.63 4.07
CA ASN A 168 -7.45 -26.25 5.32
C ASN A 168 -6.31 -26.48 6.32
N GLU A 169 -5.07 -26.63 5.86
CA GLU A 169 -3.95 -27.05 6.69
C GLU A 169 -3.02 -25.92 7.11
N VAL A 170 -3.02 -24.76 6.43
CA VAL A 170 -2.19 -23.61 6.85
C VAL A 170 -2.83 -22.98 8.09
N PRO A 171 -2.26 -23.13 9.30
CA PRO A 171 -2.91 -22.63 10.50
C PRO A 171 -2.83 -21.10 10.54
N ASP A 172 -3.91 -20.43 10.97
CA ASP A 172 -3.96 -18.96 11.13
C ASP A 172 -2.78 -18.41 11.95
N GLN A 173 -2.32 -19.17 12.95
CA GLN A 173 -1.17 -18.78 13.77
C GLN A 173 0.13 -18.71 12.95
N VAL A 174 0.32 -19.59 11.97
CA VAL A 174 1.49 -19.56 11.09
C VAL A 174 1.44 -18.35 10.17
N LEU A 175 0.26 -18.01 9.64
CA LEU A 175 0.06 -16.81 8.84
C LEU A 175 0.35 -15.53 9.64
N LYS A 176 -0.27 -15.40 10.82
CA LYS A 176 0.00 -14.29 11.75
C LYS A 176 1.48 -14.18 12.12
N CYS A 177 2.16 -15.30 12.29
CA CYS A 177 3.56 -15.32 12.67
C CYS A 177 4.49 -14.86 11.54
N LEU A 178 4.26 -15.32 10.31
CA LEU A 178 5.24 -15.22 9.22
C LEU A 178 4.88 -14.17 8.15
N TRP A 179 3.63 -13.73 8.08
CA TRP A 179 3.14 -12.82 7.04
C TRP A 179 2.50 -11.54 7.55
N GLU A 180 1.97 -11.51 8.78
CA GLU A 180 1.31 -10.32 9.29
C GLU A 180 2.30 -9.39 9.99
N ASN A 181 2.65 -8.29 9.33
CA ASN A 181 3.48 -7.22 9.89
C ASN A 181 2.70 -6.50 11.00
N ASN A 182 1.40 -6.25 10.80
CA ASN A 182 0.59 -5.39 11.66
C ASN A 182 -0.64 -6.10 12.28
N ASP A 183 -0.52 -7.38 12.68
CA ASP A 183 -1.61 -8.16 13.30
C ASP A 183 -2.25 -7.41 14.49
N GLY A 184 -3.57 -7.20 14.40
CA GLY A 184 -4.37 -6.48 15.39
C GLY A 184 -4.36 -4.95 15.26
N TYR A 185 -3.66 -4.40 14.27
CA TYR A 185 -3.56 -2.96 14.03
C TYR A 185 -4.01 -2.63 12.60
N PRO A 186 -5.33 -2.63 12.33
CA PRO A 186 -5.85 -2.23 11.02
C PRO A 186 -5.48 -0.77 10.71
N ILE A 187 -5.58 -0.37 9.43
CA ILE A 187 -5.15 0.96 8.97
C ILE A 187 -5.76 2.09 9.80
N LYS A 188 -7.06 2.05 10.06
CA LYS A 188 -7.74 3.02 10.92
C LYS A 188 -7.06 3.18 12.29
N ARG A 189 -6.69 2.06 12.93
CA ARG A 189 -6.00 2.07 14.21
C ARG A 189 -4.59 2.67 14.11
N GLN A 190 -3.84 2.35 13.05
CA GLN A 190 -2.50 2.91 12.83
C GLN A 190 -2.56 4.44 12.69
N LEU A 191 -3.55 4.94 11.95
CA LEU A 191 -3.79 6.38 11.79
C LEU A 191 -4.17 7.04 13.13
N GLU A 192 -5.06 6.43 13.91
CA GLU A 192 -5.41 6.90 15.27
C GLU A 192 -4.20 6.94 16.23
N ASP A 193 -3.27 5.98 16.09
CA ASP A 193 -2.06 5.91 16.91
C ASP A 193 -0.98 6.95 16.50
N GLY A 194 -1.11 7.59 15.32
CA GLY A 194 -0.19 8.63 14.85
C GLY A 194 0.70 8.23 13.66
N ILE A 195 0.47 7.07 13.03
CA ILE A 195 1.18 6.69 11.79
C ILE A 195 0.74 7.61 10.65
N ARG A 196 1.71 8.15 9.90
CA ARG A 196 1.50 9.10 8.78
C ARG A 196 2.27 8.73 7.52
N PHE A 197 2.94 7.59 7.53
CA PHE A 197 3.50 6.96 6.34
C PHE A 197 3.08 5.49 6.27
N LEU A 198 2.24 5.17 5.29
CA LEU A 198 1.76 3.80 5.07
C LEU A 198 2.52 3.20 3.88
N ASP A 199 3.26 2.12 4.10
CA ASP A 199 3.90 1.34 3.05
C ASP A 199 2.98 0.19 2.65
N LEU A 200 2.49 0.20 1.42
CA LEU A 200 1.37 -0.60 0.96
C LEU A 200 1.78 -1.52 -0.19
N ASP A 201 2.06 -2.77 0.14
CA ASP A 201 2.30 -3.84 -0.82
C ASP A 201 1.02 -4.30 -1.50
N THR A 202 1.10 -4.59 -2.79
CA THR A 202 -0.06 -4.96 -3.61
C THR A 202 0.14 -6.23 -4.42
N CYS A 203 -0.90 -7.04 -4.54
CA CYS A 203 -0.88 -8.26 -5.33
C CYS A 203 -1.98 -8.24 -6.38
N GLN A 204 -1.62 -8.63 -7.59
CA GLN A 204 -2.57 -8.92 -8.66
C GLN A 204 -3.22 -10.28 -8.42
N VAL A 205 -4.55 -10.30 -8.40
CA VAL A 205 -5.36 -11.52 -8.28
C VAL A 205 -6.13 -11.73 -9.59
N GLY A 206 -5.74 -12.78 -10.32
CA GLY A 206 -6.21 -13.02 -11.68
C GLY A 206 -5.86 -11.87 -12.62
N ASN A 207 -6.77 -11.55 -13.54
CA ASN A 207 -6.63 -10.42 -14.47
C ASN A 207 -7.61 -9.28 -14.16
N GLU A 208 -8.23 -9.30 -12.98
CA GLU A 208 -9.42 -8.49 -12.69
C GLU A 208 -9.27 -7.57 -11.48
N SER A 209 -8.37 -7.90 -10.55
CA SER A 209 -8.29 -7.16 -9.29
C SER A 209 -6.87 -7.03 -8.75
N VAL A 210 -6.70 -6.02 -7.92
CA VAL A 210 -5.54 -5.80 -7.07
C VAL A 210 -6.03 -5.73 -5.63
N VAL A 211 -5.30 -6.38 -4.73
CA VAL A 211 -5.53 -6.38 -3.29
C VAL A 211 -4.24 -6.00 -2.57
N PHE A 212 -4.32 -5.63 -1.29
CA PHE A 212 -3.10 -5.56 -0.47
C PHE A 212 -2.57 -6.95 -0.17
N CYS A 213 -1.28 -7.10 0.06
CA CYS A 213 -0.70 -8.40 0.36
C CYS A 213 0.62 -8.31 1.12
N HIS A 214 1.21 -9.47 1.38
CA HIS A 214 2.58 -9.59 1.87
C HIS A 214 3.30 -10.74 1.16
N GLY A 215 4.52 -10.51 0.72
CA GLY A 215 5.35 -11.48 0.01
C GLY A 215 4.98 -11.63 -1.47
N MET A 216 5.76 -12.45 -2.18
CA MET A 216 5.70 -12.59 -3.64
C MET A 216 5.60 -14.06 -4.08
N GLY A 217 5.06 -14.30 -5.28
CA GLY A 217 4.98 -15.63 -5.89
C GLY A 217 4.39 -16.69 -4.95
N LEU A 218 5.10 -17.81 -4.79
CA LEU A 218 4.66 -18.93 -3.93
C LEU A 218 4.67 -18.61 -2.43
N SER A 219 5.21 -17.48 -1.99
CA SER A 219 5.17 -17.05 -0.60
C SER A 219 4.27 -15.84 -0.40
N ARG A 220 3.31 -15.57 -1.29
CA ARG A 220 2.39 -14.45 -1.13
C ARG A 220 1.19 -14.81 -0.25
N ALA A 221 0.75 -13.86 0.56
CA ALA A 221 -0.49 -13.92 1.31
C ALA A 221 -1.31 -12.66 1.02
N LEU A 222 -2.60 -12.83 0.70
CA LEU A 222 -3.52 -11.79 0.26
C LEU A 222 -4.28 -11.19 1.44
N GLY A 223 -4.46 -9.88 1.40
CA GLY A 223 -5.18 -9.11 2.39
C GLY A 223 -6.47 -8.51 1.86
N ALA A 224 -6.84 -7.35 2.40
CA ALA A 224 -8.06 -6.64 2.05
C ALA A 224 -8.00 -6.06 0.62
N ASP A 225 -9.17 -5.79 0.06
CA ASP A 225 -9.28 -5.03 -1.19
C ASP A 225 -8.91 -3.55 -1.01
N LEU A 226 -8.60 -2.88 -2.11
CA LEU A 226 -8.20 -1.46 -2.10
C LEU A 226 -9.32 -0.53 -1.61
N ASP A 227 -10.59 -0.85 -1.89
CA ASP A 227 -11.69 0.05 -1.55
C ASP A 227 -11.88 0.16 -0.04
N SER A 228 -11.82 -0.97 0.69
CA SER A 228 -12.00 -0.94 2.14
C SER A 228 -10.94 -0.10 2.85
N ILE A 229 -9.67 -0.19 2.43
CA ILE A 229 -8.59 0.57 3.06
C ILE A 229 -8.62 2.04 2.66
N PHE A 230 -8.91 2.34 1.39
CA PHE A 230 -9.01 3.73 0.96
C PHE A 230 -10.21 4.44 1.58
N LEU A 231 -11.30 3.71 1.86
CA LEU A 231 -12.41 4.24 2.65
C LEU A 231 -12.00 4.58 4.08
N ASP A 232 -11.29 3.69 4.78
CA ASP A 232 -10.77 3.97 6.14
C ASP A 232 -9.89 5.22 6.16
N ILE A 233 -8.99 5.36 5.17
CA ILE A 233 -8.12 6.53 5.03
C ILE A 233 -8.93 7.79 4.74
N LYS A 234 -9.92 7.71 3.84
CA LYS A 234 -10.78 8.84 3.47
C LYS A 234 -11.56 9.35 4.67
N GLU A 235 -12.21 8.47 5.43
CA GLU A 235 -12.93 8.83 6.66
C GLU A 235 -11.99 9.50 7.67
N PHE A 236 -10.80 8.94 7.89
CA PHE A 236 -9.80 9.55 8.77
C PHE A 236 -9.41 10.96 8.32
N MET A 237 -9.17 11.18 7.03
CA MET A 237 -8.76 12.49 6.50
C MET A 237 -9.91 13.52 6.56
N GLU A 238 -11.16 13.08 6.44
CA GLU A 238 -12.36 13.92 6.61
C GLU A 238 -12.55 14.34 8.07
N ASP A 239 -12.33 13.43 9.01
CA ASP A 239 -12.46 13.69 10.45
C ASP A 239 -11.28 14.50 11.02
N ASN A 240 -10.12 14.48 10.34
CA ASN A 240 -8.89 15.10 10.82
C ASN A 240 -8.31 16.06 9.75
N PRO A 241 -8.79 17.32 9.67
CA PRO A 241 -8.48 18.25 8.59
C PRO A 241 -7.04 18.78 8.58
N ASN A 242 -6.30 18.62 9.68
CA ASN A 242 -4.92 19.10 9.80
C ASN A 242 -3.86 17.98 9.69
N GLU A 243 -4.28 16.81 9.21
CA GLU A 243 -3.40 15.66 9.02
C GLU A 243 -2.86 15.61 7.60
N ILE A 244 -1.58 15.24 7.46
CA ILE A 244 -0.88 14.99 6.21
C ILE A 244 -0.41 13.54 6.20
N LEU A 245 -0.76 12.81 5.14
CA LEU A 245 -0.55 11.37 5.02
C LEU A 245 0.29 11.03 3.78
N ASN A 246 1.16 10.03 3.92
CA ASN A 246 1.91 9.44 2.83
C ASN A 246 1.42 8.02 2.56
N LEU A 247 1.14 7.71 1.30
CA LEU A 247 0.81 6.37 0.83
C LEU A 247 1.92 5.92 -0.14
N GLY A 248 2.74 4.97 0.30
CA GLY A 248 3.77 4.34 -0.52
C GLY A 248 3.27 3.03 -1.10
N PHE A 249 3.50 2.82 -2.40
CA PHE A 249 3.29 1.56 -3.10
C PHE A 249 4.67 1.05 -3.53
N GLY A 250 5.38 0.47 -2.55
CA GLY A 250 6.79 0.07 -2.63
C GLY A 250 6.97 -1.23 -3.39
N ASP A 251 6.27 -2.29 -3.00
CA ASP A 251 6.36 -3.58 -3.68
C ASP A 251 5.03 -4.01 -4.33
N TYR A 252 5.15 -4.83 -5.37
CA TYR A 252 4.00 -5.47 -6.00
C TYR A 252 4.34 -6.89 -6.46
N ASP A 253 3.33 -7.77 -6.43
CA ASP A 253 3.38 -9.10 -7.03
C ASP A 253 2.30 -9.24 -8.12
N GLY A 254 2.71 -9.55 -9.34
CA GLY A 254 1.80 -9.65 -10.47
C GLY A 254 2.55 -9.74 -11.80
N LEU A 255 1.84 -10.18 -12.85
CA LEU A 255 2.42 -10.32 -14.19
C LEU A 255 2.23 -9.06 -15.05
N ASP A 256 1.31 -8.18 -14.67
CA ASP A 256 0.96 -6.97 -15.44
C ASP A 256 1.09 -5.72 -14.55
N ALA A 257 2.32 -5.21 -14.43
CA ALA A 257 2.61 -4.01 -13.65
C ALA A 257 1.84 -2.76 -14.16
N PRO A 258 1.69 -2.52 -15.48
CA PRO A 258 0.81 -1.47 -15.98
C PRO A 258 -0.65 -1.61 -15.52
N PHE A 259 -1.21 -2.83 -15.51
CA PHE A 259 -2.54 -3.07 -14.95
C PHE A 259 -2.60 -2.69 -13.47
N VAL A 260 -1.66 -3.18 -12.65
CA VAL A 260 -1.63 -2.90 -11.21
C VAL A 260 -1.56 -1.40 -10.94
N ALA A 261 -0.63 -0.70 -11.60
CA ALA A 261 -0.43 0.73 -11.43
C ALA A 261 -1.66 1.56 -11.86
N ASN A 262 -2.32 1.19 -12.96
CA ASN A 262 -3.55 1.87 -13.39
C ASN A 262 -4.73 1.54 -12.47
N PHE A 263 -4.83 0.31 -11.98
CA PHE A 263 -5.89 -0.09 -11.05
C PHE A 263 -5.80 0.71 -9.75
N ILE A 264 -4.60 0.82 -9.16
CA ILE A 264 -4.35 1.64 -7.97
C ILE A 264 -4.73 3.11 -8.24
N GLN A 265 -4.25 3.69 -9.35
CA GLN A 265 -4.56 5.09 -9.67
C GLN A 265 -6.06 5.35 -9.81
N ASN A 266 -6.79 4.47 -10.51
CA ASN A 266 -8.23 4.60 -10.67
C ASN A 266 -8.98 4.53 -9.33
N LYS A 267 -8.51 3.68 -8.41
CA LYS A 267 -9.07 3.56 -7.06
C LYS A 267 -8.77 4.79 -6.21
N LEU A 268 -7.54 5.30 -6.26
CA LEU A 268 -7.18 6.55 -5.59
C LEU A 268 -8.02 7.73 -6.11
N GLU A 269 -8.22 7.86 -7.42
CA GLU A 269 -9.09 8.91 -7.98
C GLU A 269 -10.53 8.75 -7.51
N TYR A 270 -11.06 7.53 -7.50
CA TYR A 270 -12.43 7.26 -7.05
C TYR A 270 -12.69 7.71 -5.60
N HIS A 271 -11.72 7.50 -4.71
CA HIS A 271 -11.87 7.82 -3.29
C HIS A 271 -11.46 9.26 -2.94
N PHE A 272 -10.43 9.81 -3.59
CA PHE A 272 -9.78 11.05 -3.16
C PHE A 272 -9.96 12.24 -4.12
N VAL A 273 -10.69 12.05 -5.22
CA VAL A 273 -11.13 13.13 -6.11
C VAL A 273 -12.64 13.31 -6.00
N ASN A 274 -13.08 14.51 -5.65
CA ASN A 274 -14.50 14.80 -5.49
C ASN A 274 -15.19 15.12 -6.83
N GLY A 275 -16.52 15.32 -6.80
CA GLY A 275 -17.32 15.62 -7.99
C GLY A 275 -16.96 16.92 -8.73
N SER A 276 -16.19 17.84 -8.13
CA SER A 276 -15.68 19.03 -8.82
C SER A 276 -14.30 18.81 -9.47
N GLY A 277 -13.74 17.60 -9.38
CA GLY A 277 -12.38 17.29 -9.85
C GLY A 277 -11.28 17.74 -8.89
N TYR A 278 -11.64 18.17 -7.67
CA TYR A 278 -10.67 18.54 -6.66
C TYR A 278 -10.11 17.29 -5.99
N SER A 279 -8.79 17.24 -5.83
CA SER A 279 -8.02 16.11 -5.32
C SER A 279 -7.47 16.40 -3.92
N LEU A 280 -7.59 15.47 -2.98
CA LEU A 280 -6.85 15.50 -1.71
C LEU A 280 -5.36 15.14 -1.89
N MET A 281 -4.98 14.58 -3.03
CA MET A 281 -3.60 14.20 -3.34
C MET A 281 -2.82 15.39 -3.89
N LEU A 282 -1.61 15.61 -3.37
CA LEU A 282 -0.69 16.69 -3.74
C LEU A 282 -0.23 16.53 -5.18
N GLN A 283 -0.53 17.54 -6.00
CA GLN A 283 -0.11 17.60 -7.39
C GLN A 283 1.23 18.33 -7.47
N ALA A 284 2.29 17.64 -7.89
CA ALA A 284 3.62 18.22 -8.04
C ALA A 284 4.17 17.96 -9.44
N LYS A 285 3.79 18.82 -10.40
CA LYS A 285 4.38 18.77 -11.74
C LYS A 285 5.86 19.12 -11.66
N GLY A 286 6.73 18.20 -12.06
CA GLY A 286 8.18 18.40 -12.05
C GLY A 286 8.87 18.03 -10.73
N GLY A 287 8.22 17.26 -9.86
CA GLY A 287 8.84 16.74 -8.62
C GLY A 287 10.14 15.98 -8.84
N ASP A 288 10.17 15.15 -9.88
CA ASP A 288 11.15 14.07 -9.99
C ASP A 288 12.56 14.50 -10.40
N ASP A 289 12.75 15.74 -10.89
CA ASP A 289 14.07 16.31 -11.20
C ASP A 289 14.61 17.22 -10.08
N GLY A 290 13.92 17.26 -8.92
CA GLY A 290 14.30 18.08 -7.79
C GLY A 290 14.01 19.58 -7.96
N SER A 291 13.40 20.00 -9.08
CA SER A 291 13.04 21.41 -9.32
C SER A 291 11.75 21.84 -8.62
N PHE A 292 10.95 20.89 -8.15
CA PHE A 292 9.72 21.18 -7.41
C PHE A 292 10.02 21.67 -6.00
N GLU A 293 9.54 22.87 -5.71
CA GLU A 293 9.50 23.40 -4.37
C GLU A 293 8.33 22.76 -3.62
N TRP A 294 8.65 21.82 -2.73
CA TRP A 294 7.68 21.16 -1.88
C TRP A 294 7.02 22.16 -0.93
N PRO A 295 5.70 22.14 -0.75
CA PRO A 295 5.01 23.05 0.16
C PRO A 295 5.33 22.74 1.62
N THR A 296 5.08 23.72 2.49
CA THR A 296 5.00 23.52 3.94
C THR A 296 3.77 22.70 4.33
N LEU A 297 3.79 22.07 5.50
CA LEU A 297 2.61 21.33 5.98
C LEU A 297 1.38 22.25 6.12
N ARG A 298 1.59 23.50 6.55
CA ARG A 298 0.53 24.52 6.62
C ARG A 298 -0.09 24.77 5.24
N GLU A 299 0.73 25.02 4.22
CA GLU A 299 0.22 25.26 2.86
C GLU A 299 -0.55 24.05 2.33
N MET A 300 -0.07 22.83 2.59
CA MET A 300 -0.78 21.60 2.22
C MET A 300 -2.18 21.52 2.86
N ILE A 301 -2.31 21.94 4.12
CA ILE A 301 -3.60 22.01 4.82
C ILE A 301 -4.48 23.11 4.22
N GLU A 302 -3.93 24.29 3.97
CA GLU A 302 -4.67 25.44 3.44
C GLU A 302 -5.24 25.18 2.03
N ILE A 303 -4.48 24.50 1.17
CA ILE A 303 -4.96 24.07 -0.15
C ILE A 303 -5.69 22.72 -0.10
N ASN A 304 -5.73 22.08 1.07
CA ASN A 304 -6.30 20.77 1.40
C ASN A 304 -5.83 19.61 0.49
N GLN A 305 -4.62 19.73 -0.06
CA GLN A 305 -3.92 18.64 -0.73
C GLN A 305 -2.95 17.98 0.26
N ARG A 306 -3.49 17.04 1.05
CA ARG A 306 -2.84 16.51 2.26
C ARG A 306 -2.43 15.04 2.15
N ILE A 307 -2.57 14.43 0.97
CA ILE A 307 -2.12 13.05 0.72
C ILE A 307 -0.99 13.08 -0.31
N ILE A 308 0.11 12.39 -0.04
CA ILE A 308 1.21 12.23 -0.99
C ILE A 308 1.28 10.77 -1.41
N ILE A 309 1.30 10.53 -2.72
CA ILE A 309 1.32 9.18 -3.29
C ILE A 309 2.69 8.88 -3.88
N TRP A 310 3.30 7.79 -3.41
CA TRP A 310 4.61 7.34 -3.84
C TRP A 310 4.50 6.01 -4.55
N PHE A 311 5.02 5.92 -5.76
CA PHE A 311 5.16 4.65 -6.48
C PHE A 311 6.64 4.28 -6.53
N GLY A 312 6.95 3.04 -6.18
CA GLY A 312 8.28 2.46 -6.36
C GLY A 312 8.46 1.91 -7.78
N PRO A 313 8.73 0.59 -7.96
CA PRO A 313 8.89 -0.03 -9.27
C PRO A 313 7.70 0.23 -10.22
N LEU A 314 6.48 0.40 -9.69
CA LEU A 314 5.28 0.72 -10.46
C LEU A 314 5.40 2.06 -11.23
N TYR A 315 6.20 3.01 -10.73
CA TYR A 315 6.35 4.34 -11.34
C TYR A 315 6.93 4.23 -12.77
N GLY A 316 7.94 3.38 -12.97
CA GLY A 316 8.58 3.18 -14.28
C GLY A 316 7.67 2.59 -15.35
N TRP A 317 6.63 1.86 -14.95
CA TRP A 317 5.65 1.25 -15.85
C TRP A 317 4.57 2.22 -16.33
N LEU A 318 4.42 3.37 -15.66
CA LEU A 318 3.49 4.44 -16.04
C LEU A 318 4.09 5.46 -17.02
N GLY A 319 5.14 5.08 -17.73
CA GLY A 319 6.07 5.98 -18.44
C GLY A 319 5.43 7.15 -19.22
N PRO A 320 6.19 8.25 -19.40
CA PRO A 320 5.68 9.51 -19.99
C PRO A 320 5.12 9.35 -21.41
N LEU A 321 5.47 8.27 -22.12
CA LEU A 321 5.03 7.99 -23.48
C LEU A 321 3.56 7.54 -23.57
N ASN A 322 2.98 7.04 -22.48
CA ASN A 322 1.58 6.56 -22.47
C ASN A 322 0.59 7.58 -21.88
N ASN A 323 1.07 8.69 -21.30
CA ASN A 323 0.24 9.74 -20.68
C ASN A 323 -0.76 9.21 -19.63
N THR A 324 -0.48 8.04 -19.02
CA THR A 324 -1.37 7.40 -18.03
C THR A 324 -1.02 7.77 -16.60
N ARG A 325 0.20 8.27 -16.35
CA ARG A 325 0.62 8.72 -15.03
C ARG A 325 -0.11 10.00 -14.63
N LYS A 326 -0.74 9.98 -13.47
CA LYS A 326 -1.37 11.18 -12.89
C LYS A 326 -0.32 12.11 -12.27
N ASP A 327 -0.61 13.41 -12.28
CA ASP A 327 0.30 14.48 -11.81
C ASP A 327 0.60 14.45 -10.30
N TRP A 328 -0.13 13.63 -9.54
CA TRP A 328 0.05 13.44 -8.09
C TRP A 328 0.79 12.14 -7.74
N VAL A 329 1.24 11.37 -8.74
CA VAL A 329 2.06 10.17 -8.53
C VAL A 329 3.53 10.54 -8.56
N HIS A 330 4.21 10.38 -7.43
CA HIS A 330 5.63 10.71 -7.25
C HIS A 330 6.50 9.46 -7.28
N ASN A 331 7.72 9.56 -7.80
CA ASN A 331 8.68 8.45 -7.76
C ASN A 331 9.35 8.36 -6.39
N ILE A 332 9.29 7.17 -5.78
CA ILE A 332 10.00 6.91 -4.52
C ILE A 332 11.53 7.05 -4.74
N GLU A 333 12.08 6.55 -5.85
CA GLU A 333 13.53 6.40 -6.02
C GLU A 333 14.27 7.73 -6.26
N SER A 334 13.58 8.74 -6.79
CA SER A 334 14.14 10.08 -7.02
C SER A 334 14.12 10.95 -5.76
N HIS A 335 13.31 10.60 -4.76
CA HIS A 335 13.15 11.38 -3.54
C HIS A 335 13.75 10.70 -2.33
N TYR A 336 13.75 9.37 -2.27
CA TYR A 336 14.21 8.62 -1.12
C TYR A 336 15.50 7.88 -1.38
N VAL A 337 16.24 7.70 -0.28
CA VAL A 337 17.27 6.68 -0.20
C VAL A 337 17.12 5.97 1.13
N SER A 338 16.90 4.65 1.05
CA SER A 338 16.82 3.82 2.25
C SER A 338 18.17 3.81 2.95
N SER A 339 18.16 4.16 4.24
CA SER A 339 19.37 4.15 5.07
C SER A 339 19.91 2.74 5.36
N TYR A 340 19.25 1.74 4.79
CA TYR A 340 19.61 0.34 4.85
C TYR A 340 18.96 -0.38 3.66
N THR A 341 19.65 -1.35 3.08
CA THR A 341 19.10 -2.23 2.05
C THR A 341 18.73 -3.53 2.74
N TYR A 342 17.47 -3.98 2.58
CA TYR A 342 16.95 -5.23 3.13
C TYR A 342 18.00 -6.35 3.04
N THR A 343 18.61 -6.75 4.16
CA THR A 343 19.42 -7.97 4.20
C THR A 343 18.67 -9.00 5.01
N ALA A 344 18.33 -10.11 4.36
CA ALA A 344 17.74 -11.25 5.04
C ALA A 344 18.63 -11.81 6.17
N GLY A 345 19.90 -11.38 6.26
CA GLY A 345 20.89 -11.89 7.22
C GLY A 345 21.01 -11.11 8.54
N ASP A 346 20.47 -9.89 8.64
CA ASP A 346 20.59 -9.05 9.85
C ASP A 346 19.46 -9.34 10.85
N LEU A 347 19.46 -10.55 11.41
CA LEU A 347 18.38 -11.07 12.26
C LEU A 347 18.46 -10.64 13.73
N THR A 348 19.49 -9.89 14.10
CA THR A 348 19.69 -9.44 15.49
C THR A 348 19.84 -7.93 15.56
N ALA A 349 19.45 -7.35 16.68
CA ALA A 349 19.63 -5.91 16.92
C ALA A 349 21.09 -5.46 16.71
N GLN A 350 22.08 -6.31 17.06
CA GLN A 350 23.49 -5.98 16.83
C GLN A 350 23.85 -5.95 15.33
N GLN A 351 23.40 -6.94 14.55
CA GLN A 351 23.67 -6.96 13.11
C GLN A 351 23.01 -5.79 12.40
N LEU A 352 21.77 -5.46 12.77
CA LEU A 352 21.10 -4.26 12.28
C LEU A 352 21.89 -3.01 12.68
N ASN A 353 22.25 -2.85 13.96
CA ASN A 353 23.10 -1.74 14.42
C ASN A 353 24.39 -1.59 13.58
N ASP A 354 25.09 -2.70 13.30
CA ASP A 354 26.32 -2.69 12.51
C ASP A 354 26.06 -2.24 11.07
N SER A 355 24.98 -2.72 10.45
CA SER A 355 24.57 -2.33 9.09
C SER A 355 24.20 -0.84 9.00
N PHE A 356 23.42 -0.33 9.94
CA PHE A 356 23.06 1.09 10.01
C PHE A 356 24.26 1.99 10.32
N THR A 357 25.18 1.54 11.18
CA THR A 357 26.44 2.25 11.45
C THR A 357 27.29 2.36 10.20
N LYS A 358 27.45 1.24 9.47
CA LYS A 358 28.18 1.22 8.21
C LYS A 358 27.58 2.18 7.17
N TRP A 359 26.24 2.26 7.09
CA TRP A 359 25.57 3.23 6.22
C TRP A 359 25.86 4.67 6.66
N SER A 360 25.68 4.98 7.94
CA SER A 360 25.89 6.31 8.50
C SER A 360 27.34 6.79 8.37
N ASP A 361 28.31 5.91 8.58
CA ASP A 361 29.73 6.19 8.37
C ASP A 361 30.07 6.49 6.90
N ASN A 362 29.25 5.99 5.97
CA ASN A 362 29.35 6.26 4.54
C ASN A 362 28.53 7.48 4.06
N SER A 363 27.90 8.23 4.98
CA SER A 363 27.01 9.37 4.68
C SER A 363 27.57 10.37 3.68
N GLN A 364 28.86 10.72 3.78
CA GLN A 364 29.49 11.68 2.88
C GLN A 364 29.52 11.19 1.42
N ASN A 365 29.78 9.89 1.21
CA ASN A 365 29.76 9.31 -0.13
C ASN A 365 28.34 9.21 -0.68
N ILE A 366 27.36 8.90 0.18
CA ILE A 366 25.94 8.87 -0.20
C ILE A 366 25.48 10.24 -0.64
N ILE A 367 25.76 11.29 0.15
CA ILE A 367 25.42 12.68 -0.19
C ILE A 367 26.12 13.11 -1.48
N ALA A 368 27.39 12.76 -1.66
CA ALA A 368 28.13 13.10 -2.88
C ALA A 368 27.55 12.38 -4.12
N ASP A 369 27.14 11.12 -3.98
CA ASP A 369 26.52 10.36 -5.06
C ASP A 369 25.13 10.91 -5.41
N ASP A 370 24.33 11.28 -4.40
CA ASP A 370 23.03 11.90 -4.59
C ASP A 370 23.14 13.23 -5.35
N LEU A 371 24.01 14.13 -4.89
CA LEU A 371 24.25 15.42 -5.55
C LEU A 371 24.75 15.23 -7.00
N LYS A 372 25.54 14.18 -7.25
CA LYS A 372 26.07 13.89 -8.59
C LYS A 372 25.00 13.32 -9.52
N ASN A 373 24.15 12.41 -9.04
CA ASN A 373 23.24 11.65 -9.89
C ASN A 373 21.84 12.28 -9.98
N PHE A 374 21.42 13.02 -8.96
CA PHE A 374 20.08 13.62 -8.85
C PHE A 374 20.11 15.15 -8.80
N GLY A 375 21.22 15.77 -8.43
CA GLY A 375 21.33 17.23 -8.28
C GLY A 375 20.82 17.76 -6.94
N HIS A 376 20.20 16.91 -6.13
CA HIS A 376 19.77 17.18 -4.76
C HIS A 376 20.13 16.00 -3.84
N ILE A 377 20.05 16.23 -2.52
CA ILE A 377 20.21 15.16 -1.53
C ILE A 377 18.86 14.47 -1.38
N ARG A 378 18.80 13.16 -1.61
CA ARG A 378 17.58 12.39 -1.40
C ARG A 378 17.34 12.21 0.09
N TRP A 379 16.07 12.12 0.44
CA TRP A 379 15.58 12.08 1.80
C TRP A 379 15.87 10.71 2.41
N GLN A 380 16.62 10.71 3.50
CA GLN A 380 17.01 9.48 4.15
C GLN A 380 15.81 8.87 4.88
N THR A 381 15.63 7.57 4.75
CA THR A 381 14.56 6.83 5.43
C THR A 381 15.15 5.75 6.32
N ILE A 382 14.66 5.64 7.56
CA ILE A 382 14.99 4.52 8.44
C ILE A 382 13.90 3.48 8.25
N ASP A 383 14.22 2.40 7.57
CA ASP A 383 13.29 1.32 7.26
C ASP A 383 13.77 0.06 7.98
N ASN A 384 13.23 -0.16 9.19
CA ASN A 384 13.56 -1.35 9.97
C ASN A 384 12.66 -2.51 9.56
N THR A 385 13.18 -3.31 8.65
CA THR A 385 12.59 -4.56 8.20
C THR A 385 13.31 -5.74 8.85
N VAL A 386 12.53 -6.65 9.43
CA VAL A 386 13.02 -7.88 10.03
C VAL A 386 12.65 -9.04 9.11
N GLY A 387 13.61 -9.48 8.29
CA GLY A 387 13.43 -10.65 7.45
C GLY A 387 13.50 -11.96 8.26
N LEU A 388 12.84 -13.01 7.78
CA LEU A 388 13.06 -14.38 8.24
C LEU A 388 13.84 -15.16 7.18
N GLU A 389 14.97 -15.76 7.55
CA GLU A 389 15.68 -16.66 6.64
C GLU A 389 14.94 -18.00 6.48
N LEU A 390 14.51 -18.28 5.24
CA LEU A 390 13.84 -19.53 4.85
C LEU A 390 14.56 -20.83 5.28
N PRO A 391 15.91 -20.93 5.28
CA PRO A 391 16.60 -22.12 5.79
C PRO A 391 16.26 -22.50 7.23
N GLY A 392 16.00 -21.52 8.11
CA GLY A 392 15.60 -21.76 9.50
C GLY A 392 14.16 -22.25 9.63
N LEU A 393 13.27 -21.70 8.81
CA LEU A 393 11.86 -22.09 8.76
C LEU A 393 11.69 -23.48 8.14
N GLU A 394 12.33 -23.77 7.01
CA GLU A 394 12.27 -25.07 6.34
C GLU A 394 12.77 -26.19 7.28
N LYS A 395 13.86 -25.94 8.02
CA LYS A 395 14.36 -26.87 9.04
C LYS A 395 13.35 -27.07 10.17
N SER A 396 12.73 -26.00 10.68
CA SER A 396 11.76 -26.08 11.77
C SER A 396 10.49 -26.85 11.36
N LEU A 397 9.96 -26.53 10.17
CA LEU A 397 8.83 -27.23 9.56
C LEU A 397 9.14 -28.71 9.32
N LYS A 398 10.31 -29.04 8.74
CA LYS A 398 10.73 -30.43 8.50
C LYS A 398 10.85 -31.27 9.78
N HIS A 399 11.28 -30.66 10.89
CA HIS A 399 11.49 -31.37 12.16
C HIS A 399 10.31 -31.25 13.12
N LYS A 400 9.18 -30.64 12.72
CA LYS A 400 8.03 -30.33 13.58
C LYS A 400 8.43 -29.63 14.88
N GLN A 401 9.51 -28.86 14.84
CA GLN A 401 9.94 -28.05 15.97
C GLN A 401 9.22 -26.72 15.88
N SER A 402 8.85 -26.14 17.04
CA SER A 402 8.45 -24.74 17.05
C SER A 402 9.59 -23.94 16.39
N PRO A 403 9.30 -23.10 15.39
CA PRO A 403 10.32 -22.25 14.82
C PRO A 403 10.90 -21.30 15.91
N GLY A 404 10.26 -21.20 17.08
CA GLY A 404 10.74 -20.44 18.22
C GLY A 404 10.44 -18.96 18.01
N MET A 405 11.43 -18.11 18.22
CA MET A 405 11.40 -16.64 18.12
C MET A 405 11.33 -16.15 16.66
N LEU A 406 10.56 -16.85 15.80
CA LEU A 406 10.51 -16.68 14.35
C LEU A 406 9.22 -16.01 13.88
N CYS A 407 8.43 -15.40 14.78
CA CYS A 407 7.33 -14.54 14.37
C CYS A 407 7.83 -13.12 14.12
N LEU A 408 7.43 -12.51 13.00
CA LEU A 408 7.81 -11.14 12.61
C LEU A 408 7.56 -10.15 13.74
N LYS A 409 6.38 -10.20 14.34
CA LYS A 409 6.00 -9.39 15.50
C LYS A 409 6.96 -9.51 16.69
N ASP A 410 7.30 -10.74 17.09
CA ASP A 410 8.17 -10.97 18.25
C ASP A 410 9.61 -10.53 17.96
N LEU A 411 10.07 -10.76 16.73
CA LEU A 411 11.38 -10.34 16.25
C LEU A 411 11.47 -8.81 16.21
N ALA A 412 10.48 -8.15 15.63
CA ALA A 412 10.37 -6.69 15.57
C ALA A 412 10.36 -6.08 16.97
N ASN A 413 9.51 -6.57 17.89
CA ASN A 413 9.45 -6.08 19.28
C ASN A 413 10.81 -6.15 19.99
N LYS A 414 11.53 -7.25 19.81
CA LYS A 414 12.85 -7.45 20.42
C LYS A 414 13.90 -6.48 19.86
N ILE A 415 13.80 -6.17 18.57
CA ILE A 415 14.78 -5.36 17.85
C ILE A 415 14.51 -3.87 18.05
N ASN A 416 13.26 -3.43 17.87
CA ASN A 416 12.87 -2.01 17.77
C ASN A 416 13.35 -1.15 18.94
N TYR A 417 13.11 -1.60 20.19
CA TYR A 417 13.39 -0.78 21.37
C TYR A 417 14.85 -0.32 21.46
N ASN A 418 15.80 -1.25 21.30
CA ASN A 418 17.23 -0.93 21.43
C ASN A 418 17.76 -0.20 20.21
N LEU A 419 17.12 -0.41 19.07
CA LEU A 419 17.59 0.00 17.76
C LEU A 419 17.26 1.49 17.48
N LEU A 420 16.07 1.95 17.85
CA LEU A 420 15.59 3.28 17.44
C LEU A 420 16.31 4.44 18.17
N ASP A 421 16.61 4.31 19.46
CA ASP A 421 17.40 5.32 20.17
C ASP A 421 18.84 5.35 19.67
N TYR A 422 19.41 4.17 19.37
CA TYR A 422 20.74 4.05 18.77
C TYR A 422 20.82 4.74 17.40
N PHE A 423 19.77 4.59 16.57
CA PHE A 423 19.69 5.27 15.29
C PHE A 423 19.67 6.79 15.41
N PHE A 424 18.84 7.31 16.32
CA PHE A 424 18.78 8.75 16.53
C PHE A 424 20.17 9.32 16.80
N ASP A 425 20.93 8.68 17.70
CA ASP A 425 22.27 9.16 18.07
C ASP A 425 23.29 9.10 16.94
N ILE A 426 23.19 8.11 16.06
CA ILE A 426 24.14 7.94 14.96
C ILE A 426 23.79 8.78 13.73
N PHE A 427 22.52 9.03 13.46
CA PHE A 427 22.07 9.67 12.22
C PHE A 427 21.89 11.19 12.34
N LYS A 428 21.55 11.71 13.53
CA LYS A 428 21.13 13.11 13.73
C LYS A 428 22.10 14.18 13.17
N ASP A 429 23.40 13.87 13.19
CA ASP A 429 24.48 14.77 12.77
C ASP A 429 25.08 14.43 11.40
N LYS A 430 24.67 13.32 10.78
CA LYS A 430 25.30 12.77 9.58
C LYS A 430 24.54 13.10 8.30
N PHE A 431 23.23 13.26 8.42
CA PHE A 431 22.36 13.60 7.32
C PHE A 431 21.62 14.91 7.61
N PRO A 432 21.27 15.70 6.57
CA PRO A 432 20.55 16.96 6.77
C PRO A 432 19.25 16.76 7.56
N TYR A 433 18.47 15.74 7.18
CA TYR A 433 17.22 15.34 7.80
C TYR A 433 16.92 13.86 7.49
N ILE A 434 16.09 13.26 8.35
CA ILE A 434 15.49 11.93 8.16
C ILE A 434 14.02 12.15 7.88
N PHE A 435 13.49 11.59 6.80
CA PHE A 435 12.12 11.85 6.36
C PHE A 435 11.11 10.88 6.94
N LYS A 436 11.48 9.62 7.14
CA LYS A 436 10.59 8.65 7.80
C LYS A 436 11.36 7.67 8.64
N VAL A 437 10.65 7.13 9.62
CA VAL A 437 11.06 5.96 10.40
C VAL A 437 9.93 4.94 10.31
N SER A 438 10.17 3.83 9.62
CA SER A 438 9.20 2.76 9.36
C SER A 438 9.61 1.48 10.08
N LEU A 439 8.63 0.77 10.65
CA LEU A 439 8.83 -0.51 11.34
C LEU A 439 7.87 -1.56 10.79
N ASP A 440 8.26 -2.83 10.78
CA ASP A 440 7.33 -3.94 10.51
C ASP A 440 6.20 -4.02 11.55
N PHE A 441 6.53 -3.88 12.83
CA PHE A 441 5.56 -3.88 13.91
C PHE A 441 5.91 -2.78 14.92
N TYR A 442 5.19 -1.67 14.87
CA TYR A 442 5.44 -0.49 15.72
C TYR A 442 4.90 -0.54 17.17
N PRO A 443 3.87 -1.34 17.52
CA PRO A 443 3.36 -1.33 18.88
C PRO A 443 4.45 -1.76 19.87
N GLN A 444 4.45 -1.16 21.07
CA GLN A 444 5.52 -1.39 22.05
C GLN A 444 6.90 -1.06 21.44
N SER A 445 7.02 0.12 20.84
CA SER A 445 8.30 0.70 20.44
C SER A 445 8.40 2.15 20.90
N ASN A 446 9.57 2.75 20.73
CA ASN A 446 9.87 4.16 20.91
C ASN A 446 9.72 4.97 19.60
N LEU A 447 9.02 4.44 18.59
CA LEU A 447 8.87 5.08 17.26
C LEU A 447 8.44 6.55 17.36
N PHE A 448 7.31 6.82 18.03
CA PHE A 448 6.77 8.18 18.13
C PHE A 448 7.67 9.13 18.91
N GLU A 449 8.38 8.64 19.93
CA GLU A 449 9.35 9.44 20.68
C GLU A 449 10.55 9.83 19.80
N VAL A 450 11.09 8.88 19.03
CA VAL A 450 12.21 9.12 18.11
C VAL A 450 11.80 10.07 16.98
N VAL A 451 10.64 9.87 16.38
CA VAL A 451 10.09 10.79 15.37
C VAL A 451 9.92 12.20 15.93
N LYS A 452 9.40 12.33 17.16
CA LYS A 452 9.29 13.62 17.84
C LYS A 452 10.66 14.27 18.06
N LYS A 453 11.67 13.53 18.53
CA LYS A 453 13.05 14.04 18.70
C LYS A 453 13.65 14.51 17.37
N LEU A 454 13.45 13.76 16.29
CA LEU A 454 13.90 14.14 14.94
C LEU A 454 13.21 15.41 14.44
N ASN A 455 11.90 15.54 14.65
CA ASN A 455 11.16 16.75 14.28
C ASN A 455 11.59 17.97 15.09
N GLN A 456 11.83 17.83 16.39
CA GLN A 456 12.38 18.91 17.22
C GLN A 456 13.75 19.39 16.70
N LEU A 457 14.61 18.45 16.27
CA LEU A 457 15.89 18.78 15.65
C LEU A 457 15.70 19.51 14.31
N ASN A 458 14.76 19.06 13.48
CA ASN A 458 14.46 19.71 12.20
C ASN A 458 13.92 21.14 12.41
N VAL A 459 13.04 21.35 13.39
CA VAL A 459 12.57 22.68 13.78
C VAL A 459 13.74 23.59 14.18
N GLN A 460 14.66 23.10 15.02
CA GLN A 460 15.86 23.86 15.41
C GLN A 460 16.75 24.19 14.21
N LYS A 461 16.91 23.26 13.26
CA LYS A 461 17.74 23.44 12.06
C LYS A 461 17.14 24.47 11.09
N PHE A 462 15.81 24.47 10.90
CA PHE A 462 15.17 25.19 9.79
C PHE A 462 14.32 26.40 10.19
N LYS A 463 13.89 26.55 11.45
CA LYS A 463 13.19 27.78 11.90
C LYS A 463 14.11 28.89 12.39
N ILE A 464 15.34 28.55 12.77
CA ILE A 464 16.30 29.49 13.39
C ILE A 464 17.20 30.19 12.33
N ASN A 465 17.22 29.68 11.10
CA ASN A 465 17.97 30.22 9.96
C ASN A 465 17.01 30.73 8.90
#